data_AF-A0A1H1DGJ6-F1
#
_entry.id   AF-A0A1H1DGJ6-F1
#
_cell.length_a   1.000
_cell.length_b   1.000
_cell.length_c   1.000
_cell.angle_alpha   90.00
_cell.angle_beta   90.00
_cell.angle_gamma   90.00
#
_symmetry.space_group_name_H-M   'P 1'
#
loop_
_entity.id
_entity.type
_entity.pdbx_description
1 polymer ?
#
loop_
_entity_poly.entity_id
_entity_poly.type
_entity_poly.pdbx_seq_one_letter_code
_entity_poly.pdbx_strand_id
1 'polypeptide(L)'
;MVGAPLARRMKRRGRAAKRSRTPLDSVLEYARLGWASCPGAHPLREGGRACSCDRLGCPDPGAHPLSPAWQMQATTDTAQLTRWWELEPEANVILPTGRVFDVFDVPLEAGLSAMARMDASGSLTGPVAANGDRVLFYVATRGNPDDEDEWWSCSLDCGPETIDSMPGLRWHCRDSYVLAPPSTLPSGQPVSWLRPPDGRPLPDPVRVLDWLADDFE
;
A
#
# COMPACT_ATOMS: atom_id res chain seq x y z
N MET A 1 66.77 2.26 8.17
CA MET A 1 65.87 1.08 8.31
C MET A 1 65.57 0.99 9.79
N VAL A 2 64.36 1.04 10.35
CA VAL A 2 62.99 0.65 9.94
C VAL A 2 62.05 1.50 10.84
N GLY A 3 61.11 2.30 10.35
CA GLY A 3 59.76 1.90 9.89
C GLY A 3 58.70 2.35 10.92
N ALA A 4 58.05 3.50 10.66
CA ALA A 4 56.94 4.01 11.47
C ALA A 4 55.63 3.26 11.16
N PRO A 5 54.74 2.99 12.15
CA PRO A 5 53.49 2.30 11.88
C PRO A 5 52.45 3.25 11.25
N LEU A 6 51.97 2.85 10.08
CA LEU A 6 50.86 3.47 9.35
C LEU A 6 49.53 3.22 10.08
N ALA A 7 48.99 4.24 10.75
CA ALA A 7 47.62 4.22 11.25
C ALA A 7 46.64 4.19 10.07
N ARG A 8 45.97 3.04 9.87
CA ARG A 8 44.99 2.82 8.81
C ARG A 8 43.71 3.61 9.12
N ARG A 9 43.59 4.79 8.51
CA ARG A 9 42.40 5.66 8.61
C ARG A 9 41.24 5.03 7.81
N MET A 10 40.39 4.25 8.48
CA MET A 10 39.14 3.75 7.89
C MET A 10 38.22 4.94 7.55
N LYS A 11 38.03 5.20 6.25
CA LYS A 11 37.01 6.10 5.74
C LYS A 11 35.64 5.59 6.19
N ARG A 12 35.02 6.29 7.16
CA ARG A 12 33.60 6.20 7.43
C ARG A 12 32.85 6.64 6.17
N ARG A 13 32.35 5.68 5.37
CA ARG A 13 31.34 5.94 4.36
C ARG A 13 30.09 6.41 5.10
N GLY A 14 29.81 7.72 5.02
CA GLY A 14 28.56 8.28 5.53
C GLY A 14 27.39 7.57 4.85
N ARG A 15 26.50 6.97 5.64
CA ARG A 15 25.14 6.65 5.20
C ARG A 15 24.51 7.98 4.78
N ALA A 16 24.27 8.17 3.48
CA ALA A 16 23.38 9.22 3.02
C ALA A 16 22.05 9.05 3.76
N ALA A 17 21.64 10.05 4.53
CA ALA A 17 20.35 10.05 5.19
C ALA A 17 19.28 9.90 4.11
N LYS A 18 18.50 8.82 4.14
CA LYS A 18 17.32 8.66 3.29
C LYS A 18 16.43 9.88 3.56
N ARG A 19 16.28 10.78 2.58
CA ARG A 19 15.25 11.82 2.62
C ARG A 19 13.91 11.12 2.87
N SER A 20 13.14 11.59 3.86
CA SER A 20 11.75 11.19 4.01
C SER A 20 11.03 11.52 2.71
N ARG A 21 10.50 10.50 2.04
CA ARG A 21 9.76 10.68 0.78
C ARG A 21 8.44 11.37 1.10
N THR A 22 8.10 12.38 0.31
CA THR A 22 6.79 13.05 0.42
C THR A 22 5.70 12.18 -0.20
N PRO A 23 4.41 12.40 0.15
CA PRO A 23 3.30 11.80 -0.58
C PRO A 23 3.37 12.08 -2.09
N LEU A 24 3.71 13.33 -2.47
CA LEU A 24 3.89 13.73 -3.87
C LEU A 24 4.95 12.87 -4.59
N ASP A 25 6.14 12.70 -4.00
CA ASP A 25 7.20 11.86 -4.60
C ASP A 25 6.69 10.43 -4.83
N SER A 26 5.86 9.92 -3.92
CA SER A 26 5.36 8.54 -3.96
C SER A 26 4.27 8.35 -5.02
N VAL A 27 3.31 9.27 -5.15
CA VAL A 27 2.27 9.17 -6.20
C VAL A 27 2.85 9.32 -7.61
N LEU A 28 3.91 10.11 -7.77
CA LEU A 28 4.63 10.21 -9.04
C LEU A 28 5.38 8.91 -9.37
N GLU A 29 5.85 8.18 -8.37
CA GLU A 29 6.41 6.84 -8.58
C GLU A 29 5.33 5.80 -8.91
N TYR A 30 4.18 5.85 -8.24
CA TYR A 30 3.03 5.00 -8.55
C TYR A 30 2.55 5.23 -9.99
N ALA A 31 2.45 6.49 -10.43
CA ALA A 31 2.14 6.82 -11.82
C ALA A 31 3.12 6.18 -12.82
N ARG A 32 4.43 6.15 -12.52
CA ARG A 32 5.44 5.48 -13.38
C ARG A 32 5.27 3.96 -13.44
N LEU A 33 4.70 3.36 -12.39
CA LEU A 33 4.33 1.94 -12.37
C LEU A 33 2.98 1.68 -13.05
N GLY A 34 2.30 2.72 -13.54
CA GLY A 34 0.95 2.63 -14.09
C GLY A 34 -0.15 2.59 -13.03
N TRP A 35 0.19 2.81 -11.76
CA TRP A 35 -0.73 2.70 -10.64
C TRP A 35 -1.46 4.03 -10.44
N ALA A 36 -2.72 4.07 -10.90
CA ALA A 36 -3.58 5.23 -10.71
C ALA A 36 -3.77 5.53 -9.22
N SER A 37 -3.74 6.81 -8.85
CA SER A 37 -3.90 7.26 -7.46
C SER A 37 -4.93 8.38 -7.37
N CYS A 38 -5.57 8.51 -6.21
CA CYS A 38 -6.39 9.68 -5.86
C CYS A 38 -6.18 10.11 -4.39
N PRO A 39 -6.50 11.36 -4.04
CA PRO A 39 -6.39 11.85 -2.66
C PRO A 39 -7.34 11.14 -1.70
N GLY A 40 -6.79 10.68 -0.58
CA GLY A 40 -7.51 10.15 0.57
C GLY A 40 -7.61 11.16 1.70
N ALA A 41 -8.64 10.99 2.53
CA ALA A 41 -8.72 11.69 3.80
C ALA A 41 -7.53 11.31 4.69
N HIS A 42 -7.16 12.18 5.62
CA HIS A 42 -6.09 11.92 6.58
C HIS A 42 -6.62 12.12 8.02
N PRO A 43 -6.03 11.44 9.01
CA PRO A 43 -6.44 11.59 10.40
C PRO A 43 -6.04 12.96 10.94
N LEU A 44 -6.95 13.61 11.68
CA LEU A 44 -6.66 14.84 12.41
C LEU A 44 -6.27 14.51 13.86
N ARG A 45 -5.22 15.16 14.38
CA ARG A 45 -4.73 14.94 15.75
C ARG A 45 -5.16 16.01 16.75
N GLU A 46 -5.68 17.12 16.25
CA GLU A 46 -6.10 18.25 17.06
C GLU A 46 -7.53 18.65 16.71
N GLY A 47 -8.24 19.21 17.68
CA GLY A 47 -9.63 19.64 17.53
C GLY A 47 -10.66 18.53 17.79
N GLY A 48 -11.93 18.85 17.51
CA GLY A 48 -13.06 17.97 17.80
C GLY A 48 -13.37 16.92 16.73
N ARG A 49 -12.57 16.81 15.66
CA ARG A 49 -12.76 15.85 14.57
C ARG A 49 -11.58 14.89 14.48
N ALA A 50 -11.85 13.64 14.14
CA ALA A 50 -10.83 12.62 13.94
C ALA A 50 -10.33 12.51 12.47
N CYS A 51 -11.06 13.08 11.51
CA CYS A 51 -10.80 12.94 10.08
C CYS A 51 -10.81 14.30 9.37
N SER A 52 -9.99 14.43 8.32
CA SER A 52 -9.92 15.64 7.49
C SER A 52 -11.13 15.84 6.58
N CYS A 53 -11.99 14.82 6.43
CA CYS A 53 -13.22 14.94 5.65
C CYS A 53 -14.30 15.75 6.37
N ASP A 54 -15.32 16.16 5.61
CA ASP A 54 -16.42 16.98 6.13
C ASP A 54 -17.45 16.19 6.95
N ARG A 55 -17.27 14.87 7.12
CA ARG A 55 -18.23 14.02 7.82
C ARG A 55 -18.05 14.12 9.34
N LEU A 56 -19.08 14.62 10.03
CA LEU A 56 -19.19 14.51 11.48
C LEU A 56 -19.37 13.03 11.85
N GLY A 57 -18.49 12.50 12.71
CA GLY A 57 -18.49 11.07 13.07
C GLY A 57 -18.09 10.16 11.91
N CYS A 58 -17.03 10.52 11.16
CA CYS A 58 -16.45 9.65 10.14
C CYS A 58 -16.20 8.24 10.71
N PRO A 59 -16.76 7.17 10.09
CA PRO A 59 -16.61 5.81 10.59
C PRO A 59 -15.21 5.24 10.36
N ASP A 60 -14.47 5.76 9.37
CA ASP A 60 -13.15 5.27 8.99
C ASP A 60 -12.13 6.42 8.87
N PRO A 61 -11.70 7.04 9.98
CA PRO A 61 -10.90 8.25 9.93
C PRO A 61 -9.60 8.09 9.13
N GLY A 62 -9.47 8.85 8.04
CA GLY A 62 -8.25 8.90 7.24
C GLY A 62 -7.99 7.67 6.35
N ALA A 63 -8.89 6.70 6.27
CA ALA A 63 -8.70 5.48 5.46
C ALA A 63 -9.69 5.36 4.28
N HIS A 64 -10.25 6.49 3.85
CA HIS A 64 -11.15 6.56 2.70
C HIS A 64 -10.77 7.64 1.68
N PRO A 65 -11.20 7.54 0.41
CA PRO A 65 -11.05 8.60 -0.59
C PRO A 65 -11.75 9.90 -0.18
N LEU A 66 -11.20 11.06 -0.56
CA LEU A 66 -11.87 12.34 -0.34
C LEU A 66 -13.13 12.50 -1.20
N SER A 67 -13.12 11.91 -2.39
CA SER A 67 -14.21 12.02 -3.36
C SER A 67 -14.96 10.70 -3.51
N PRO A 68 -16.31 10.70 -3.51
CA PRO A 68 -17.08 9.51 -3.80
C PRO A 68 -16.95 9.07 -5.27
N ALA A 69 -16.43 9.93 -6.14
CA ALA A 69 -16.14 9.62 -7.55
C ALA A 69 -14.70 9.11 -7.76
N TRP A 70 -14.07 8.56 -6.72
CA TRP A 70 -12.66 8.15 -6.72
C TRP A 70 -12.33 7.17 -7.85
N GLN A 71 -13.25 6.27 -8.20
CA GLN A 71 -13.06 5.32 -9.30
C GLN A 71 -12.78 6.05 -10.62
N MET A 72 -13.53 7.11 -10.92
CA MET A 72 -13.37 7.87 -12.15
C MET A 72 -12.22 8.88 -12.08
N GLN A 73 -11.91 9.36 -10.88
CA GLN A 73 -10.91 10.41 -10.69
C GLN A 73 -9.48 9.87 -10.57
N ALA A 74 -9.29 8.67 -10.03
CA ALA A 74 -7.95 8.11 -9.87
C ALA A 74 -7.20 8.06 -11.20
N THR A 75 -5.98 8.60 -11.20
CA THR A 75 -5.24 8.88 -12.43
C THR A 75 -3.75 8.60 -12.28
N THR A 76 -3.09 8.39 -13.42
CA THR A 76 -1.62 8.37 -13.55
C THR A 76 -1.08 9.67 -14.15
N ASP A 77 -1.94 10.64 -14.47
CA ASP A 77 -1.51 11.95 -14.95
C ASP A 77 -0.75 12.71 -13.86
N THR A 78 0.57 12.80 -14.06
CA THR A 78 1.48 13.46 -13.13
C THR A 78 1.14 14.94 -12.89
N ALA A 79 0.58 15.65 -13.87
CA ALA A 79 0.22 17.06 -13.69
C ALA A 79 -0.96 17.20 -12.72
N GLN A 80 -1.96 16.34 -12.86
CA GLN A 80 -3.12 16.28 -11.96
C GLN A 80 -2.72 15.83 -10.55
N LEU A 81 -1.86 14.82 -10.43
CA LEU A 81 -1.33 14.34 -9.15
C LEU A 81 -0.52 15.44 -8.45
N THR A 82 0.39 16.12 -9.15
CA THR A 82 1.14 17.24 -8.59
C THR A 82 0.21 18.32 -8.05
N ARG A 83 -0.79 18.72 -8.84
CA ARG A 83 -1.75 19.75 -8.41
C ARG A 83 -2.50 19.37 -7.13
N TRP A 84 -2.93 18.11 -7.00
CA TRP A 84 -3.65 17.66 -5.80
C TRP A 84 -2.78 17.70 -4.55
N TRP A 85 -1.56 17.17 -4.62
CA TRP A 85 -0.68 17.10 -3.44
C TRP A 85 0.07 18.41 -3.15
N GLU A 86 0.12 19.36 -4.08
CA GLU A 86 0.50 20.75 -3.77
C GLU A 86 -0.60 21.48 -3.00
N LEU A 87 -1.87 21.19 -3.30
CA LEU A 87 -3.02 21.79 -2.60
C LEU A 87 -3.23 21.16 -1.22
N GLU A 88 -3.13 19.83 -1.13
CA GLU A 88 -3.32 19.05 0.11
C GLU A 88 -2.11 18.14 0.36
N PRO A 89 -0.97 18.67 0.87
CA PRO A 89 0.24 17.88 1.07
C PRO A 89 0.10 16.73 2.08
N GLU A 90 -0.87 16.83 2.98
CA GLU A 90 -1.17 15.83 4.02
C GLU A 90 -2.18 14.78 3.57
N ALA A 91 -2.76 14.92 2.37
CA ALA A 91 -3.69 13.92 1.85
C ALA A 91 -3.03 12.54 1.79
N ASN A 92 -3.70 11.56 2.37
CA ASN A 92 -3.31 10.17 2.23
C ASN A 92 -3.43 9.74 0.76
N VAL A 93 -2.76 8.65 0.42
CA VAL A 93 -2.73 8.10 -0.94
C VAL A 93 -3.67 6.91 -1.01
N ILE A 94 -4.68 7.01 -1.87
CA ILE A 94 -5.55 5.89 -2.20
C ILE A 94 -5.14 5.28 -3.53
N LEU A 95 -5.07 3.96 -3.54
CA LEU A 95 -4.79 3.13 -4.69
C LEU A 95 -6.01 2.25 -5.01
N PRO A 96 -6.76 2.51 -6.09
CA PRO A 96 -7.78 1.60 -6.61
C PRO A 96 -7.19 0.24 -6.99
N THR A 97 -7.84 -0.84 -6.55
CA THR A 97 -7.50 -2.21 -6.91
C THR A 97 -8.35 -2.72 -8.07
N GLY A 98 -8.05 -3.92 -8.60
CA GLY A 98 -8.83 -4.54 -9.68
C GLY A 98 -8.65 -3.90 -11.05
N ARG A 99 -7.53 -3.17 -11.25
CA ARG A 99 -7.18 -2.52 -12.53
C ARG A 99 -5.81 -2.97 -13.02
N VAL A 100 -4.79 -2.71 -12.22
CA VAL A 100 -3.39 -3.06 -12.51
C VAL A 100 -2.88 -4.10 -11.52
N PHE A 101 -3.44 -4.09 -10.31
CA PHE A 101 -3.12 -5.03 -9.25
C PHE A 101 -4.34 -5.24 -8.36
N ASP A 102 -4.31 -6.37 -7.66
CA ASP A 102 -5.14 -6.62 -6.49
C ASP A 102 -4.27 -6.62 -5.23
N VAL A 103 -4.93 -6.63 -4.07
CA VAL A 103 -4.24 -6.69 -2.79
C VAL A 103 -4.86 -7.73 -1.87
N PHE A 104 -4.02 -8.62 -1.33
CA PHE A 104 -4.40 -9.39 -0.15
C PHE A 104 -4.10 -8.59 1.12
N ASP A 105 -5.13 -8.40 1.95
CA ASP A 105 -5.03 -7.73 3.26
C ASP A 105 -5.23 -8.79 4.36
N VAL A 106 -4.18 -9.01 5.16
CA VAL A 106 -4.14 -10.03 6.22
C VAL A 106 -3.72 -9.46 7.57
N PRO A 107 -4.06 -10.08 8.71
CA PRO A 107 -3.59 -9.65 10.01
C PRO A 107 -2.06 -9.65 10.08
N LEU A 108 -1.49 -8.73 10.85
CA LEU A 108 -0.05 -8.47 10.90
C LEU A 108 0.78 -9.72 11.20
N GLU A 109 0.37 -10.50 12.20
CA GLU A 109 1.09 -11.70 12.62
C GLU A 109 1.13 -12.76 11.50
N ALA A 110 -0.02 -13.05 10.90
CA ALA A 110 -0.14 -13.98 9.77
C ALA A 110 0.67 -13.48 8.56
N GLY A 111 0.56 -12.19 8.21
CA GLY A 111 1.32 -11.61 7.10
C GLY A 111 2.84 -11.70 7.29
N LEU A 112 3.35 -11.41 8.50
CA LEU A 112 4.78 -11.52 8.78
C LEU A 112 5.25 -12.98 8.83
N SER A 113 4.44 -13.89 9.35
CA SER A 113 4.69 -15.35 9.31
C SER A 113 4.83 -15.84 7.87
N ALA A 114 3.84 -15.54 7.02
CA ALA A 114 3.85 -15.91 5.61
C ALA A 114 5.05 -15.31 4.86
N MET A 115 5.38 -14.03 5.09
CA MET A 115 6.58 -13.41 4.50
C MET A 115 7.86 -14.17 4.86
N ALA A 116 8.02 -14.56 6.12
CA ALA A 116 9.20 -15.30 6.56
C ALA A 116 9.31 -16.68 5.88
N ARG A 117 8.17 -17.38 5.72
CA ARG A 117 8.10 -18.68 5.01
C ARG A 117 8.41 -18.53 3.51
N MET A 118 7.85 -17.50 2.88
CA MET A 118 8.14 -17.19 1.47
C MET A 118 9.62 -16.83 1.25
N ASP A 119 10.23 -16.07 2.16
CA ASP A 119 11.65 -15.69 2.08
C ASP A 119 12.57 -16.90 2.26
N ALA A 120 12.23 -17.81 3.18
CA ALA A 120 12.97 -19.06 3.36
C ALA A 120 12.92 -19.98 2.14
N SER A 121 11.83 -19.93 1.35
CA SER A 121 11.71 -20.70 0.10
C SER A 121 12.32 -20.01 -1.13
N GLY A 122 12.73 -18.75 -1.02
CA GLY A 122 13.26 -17.97 -2.14
C GLY A 122 12.20 -17.53 -3.16
N SER A 123 10.92 -17.53 -2.77
CA SER A 123 9.81 -17.15 -3.64
C SER A 123 9.77 -15.63 -3.90
N LEU A 124 9.40 -15.24 -5.12
CA LEU A 124 9.15 -13.84 -5.48
C LEU A 124 7.73 -13.45 -5.12
N THR A 125 7.57 -12.59 -4.11
CA THR A 125 6.25 -12.28 -3.53
C THR A 125 5.74 -10.88 -3.84
N GLY A 126 6.43 -10.16 -4.72
CA GLY A 126 6.04 -8.81 -5.13
C GLY A 126 6.15 -7.76 -4.01
N PRO A 127 5.50 -6.60 -4.19
CA PRO A 127 5.48 -5.52 -3.21
C PRO A 127 4.63 -5.88 -1.98
N VAL A 128 5.10 -5.49 -0.80
CA VAL A 128 4.40 -5.73 0.48
C VAL A 128 4.46 -4.48 1.36
N ALA A 129 3.32 -4.06 1.89
CA ALA A 129 3.21 -2.91 2.79
C ALA A 129 2.65 -3.29 4.17
N ALA A 130 3.14 -2.62 5.21
CA ALA A 130 2.53 -2.64 6.53
C ALA A 130 1.47 -1.54 6.62
N ASN A 131 0.30 -1.90 7.15
CA ASN A 131 -0.87 -1.05 7.31
C ASN A 131 -1.44 -1.22 8.74
N GLY A 132 -0.70 -0.74 9.74
CA GLY A 132 -1.11 -0.84 11.14
C GLY A 132 -1.00 -2.27 11.66
N ASP A 133 -2.14 -2.85 12.04
CA ASP A 133 -2.26 -4.25 12.47
C ASP A 133 -2.46 -5.21 11.29
N ARG A 134 -2.19 -4.76 10.05
CA ARG A 134 -2.36 -5.55 8.83
C ARG A 134 -1.16 -5.47 7.88
N VAL A 135 -1.06 -6.44 6.98
CA VAL A 135 -0.06 -6.52 5.91
C VAL A 135 -0.76 -6.65 4.56
N LEU A 136 -0.33 -5.85 3.60
CA LEU A 136 -0.88 -5.74 2.26
C LEU A 136 0.10 -6.36 1.24
N PHE A 137 -0.32 -7.43 0.56
CA PHE A 137 0.45 -8.08 -0.51
C PHE A 137 -0.11 -7.68 -1.87
N TYR A 138 0.69 -7.01 -2.70
CA TYR A 138 0.28 -6.56 -4.02
C TYR A 138 0.54 -7.65 -5.05
N VAL A 139 -0.51 -8.03 -5.78
CA VAL A 139 -0.50 -9.17 -6.71
C VAL A 139 -1.09 -8.76 -8.06
N ALA A 140 -0.85 -9.55 -9.10
CA ALA A 140 -1.52 -9.34 -10.38
C ALA A 140 -3.04 -9.47 -10.22
N THR A 141 -3.81 -8.75 -11.03
CA THR A 141 -5.27 -8.81 -10.99
C THR A 141 -5.78 -10.22 -11.29
N ARG A 142 -6.84 -10.65 -10.62
CA ARG A 142 -7.58 -11.87 -11.00
C ARG A 142 -8.28 -11.67 -12.34
N GLY A 143 -7.99 -12.55 -13.31
CA GLY A 143 -8.59 -12.51 -14.64
C GLY A 143 -8.12 -11.31 -15.48
N ASN A 144 -8.67 -11.17 -16.68
CA ASN A 144 -8.50 -9.97 -17.48
C ASN A 144 -9.47 -8.87 -17.00
N PRO A 145 -8.99 -7.73 -16.47
CA PRO A 145 -9.87 -6.66 -15.97
C PRO A 145 -10.73 -6.01 -17.07
N ASP A 146 -10.36 -6.17 -18.35
CA ASP A 146 -11.13 -5.69 -19.51
C ASP A 146 -12.15 -6.71 -20.03
N ASP A 147 -12.14 -7.96 -19.50
CA ASP A 147 -13.05 -9.04 -19.90
C ASP A 147 -14.01 -9.38 -18.75
N GLU A 148 -15.23 -8.86 -18.86
CA GLU A 148 -16.30 -9.09 -17.89
C GLU A 148 -16.68 -10.58 -17.76
N ASP A 149 -16.50 -11.37 -18.82
CA ASP A 149 -16.87 -12.79 -18.84
C ASP A 149 -15.85 -13.69 -18.12
N GLU A 150 -14.63 -13.18 -17.89
CA GLU A 150 -13.61 -13.82 -17.06
C GLU A 150 -13.72 -13.44 -15.58
N TRP A 151 -14.65 -12.56 -15.21
CA TRP A 151 -14.81 -12.14 -13.82
C TRP A 151 -15.84 -12.99 -13.07
N TRP A 152 -15.45 -13.48 -11.91
CA TRP A 152 -16.34 -14.12 -10.93
C TRP A 152 -16.08 -13.56 -9.54
N SER A 153 -17.09 -13.49 -8.68
CA SER A 153 -16.90 -13.09 -7.28
C SER A 153 -16.44 -14.27 -6.40
N CYS A 154 -15.71 -13.97 -5.32
CA CYS A 154 -15.27 -14.93 -4.32
C CYS A 154 -15.63 -14.44 -2.90
N SER A 155 -15.75 -15.35 -1.94
CA SER A 155 -16.02 -15.03 -0.52
C SER A 155 -14.93 -14.20 0.14
N LEU A 156 -13.74 -14.12 -0.47
CA LEU A 156 -12.63 -13.31 0.00
C LEU A 156 -12.68 -11.88 -0.56
N ASP A 157 -13.53 -11.60 -1.57
CA ASP A 157 -13.61 -10.28 -2.20
C ASP A 157 -14.07 -9.25 -1.15
N CYS A 158 -13.26 -8.21 -0.94
CA CYS A 158 -13.48 -7.18 0.06
C CYS A 158 -13.63 -5.81 -0.59
N GLY A 159 -14.75 -5.14 -0.28
CA GLY A 159 -15.05 -3.77 -0.66
C GLY A 159 -15.17 -2.87 0.57
N PRO A 160 -15.20 -1.53 0.39
CA PRO A 160 -15.34 -0.58 1.50
C PRO A 160 -16.52 -0.88 2.44
N GLU A 161 -17.59 -1.49 1.92
CA GLU A 161 -18.80 -1.86 2.64
C GLU A 161 -18.69 -3.17 3.44
N THR A 162 -17.69 -4.02 3.18
CA THR A 162 -17.52 -5.33 3.84
C THR A 162 -16.30 -5.44 4.76
N ILE A 163 -15.46 -4.40 4.84
CA ILE A 163 -14.23 -4.39 5.65
C ILE A 163 -14.48 -4.83 7.11
N ASP A 164 -15.50 -4.27 7.77
CA ASP A 164 -15.77 -4.53 9.19
C ASP A 164 -16.22 -5.97 9.49
N SER A 165 -16.77 -6.69 8.50
CA SER A 165 -17.26 -8.06 8.68
C SER A 165 -16.21 -9.14 8.32
N MET A 166 -15.02 -8.74 7.87
CA MET A 166 -13.96 -9.65 7.40
C MET A 166 -12.66 -9.48 8.21
N PRO A 167 -12.55 -10.03 9.44
CA PRO A 167 -11.35 -9.85 10.28
C PRO A 167 -10.12 -10.64 9.78
N GLY A 168 -10.34 -11.74 9.05
CA GLY A 168 -9.32 -12.64 8.51
C GLY A 168 -8.68 -12.12 7.21
N LEU A 169 -8.38 -13.02 6.29
CA LEU A 169 -7.85 -12.66 4.96
C LEU A 169 -8.92 -11.95 4.12
N ARG A 170 -8.53 -10.85 3.48
CA ARG A 170 -9.34 -10.07 2.53
C ARG A 170 -8.63 -10.00 1.18
N TRP A 171 -9.41 -9.95 0.11
CA TRP A 171 -8.92 -9.72 -1.25
C TRP A 171 -9.56 -8.46 -1.81
N HIS A 172 -8.80 -7.37 -1.83
CA HIS A 172 -9.19 -6.13 -2.51
C HIS A 172 -8.94 -6.30 -4.01
N CYS A 173 -10.01 -6.55 -4.76
CA CYS A 173 -9.99 -6.71 -6.21
C CYS A 173 -10.73 -5.54 -6.88
N ARG A 174 -11.62 -5.83 -7.83
CA ARG A 174 -12.47 -4.82 -8.50
C ARG A 174 -13.32 -4.05 -7.49
N ASP A 175 -13.55 -2.77 -7.80
CA ASP A 175 -14.37 -1.83 -7.03
C ASP A 175 -13.94 -1.61 -5.58
N SER A 176 -12.68 -1.93 -5.29
CA SER A 176 -12.05 -1.74 -3.99
C SER A 176 -10.85 -0.81 -4.10
N TYR A 177 -10.29 -0.46 -2.95
CA TYR A 177 -9.09 0.37 -2.86
C TYR A 177 -8.32 0.02 -1.60
N VAL A 178 -7.05 0.44 -1.57
CA VAL A 178 -6.21 0.36 -0.37
C VAL A 178 -5.54 1.71 -0.07
N LEU A 179 -5.21 1.88 1.20
CA LEU A 179 -4.37 2.97 1.67
C LEU A 179 -2.90 2.62 1.38
N ALA A 180 -2.20 3.48 0.64
CA ALA A 180 -0.84 3.20 0.18
C ALA A 180 0.22 3.98 0.97
N PRO A 181 1.47 3.49 1.06
CA PRO A 181 2.57 4.30 1.59
C PRO A 181 2.72 5.64 0.85
N PRO A 182 3.02 6.77 1.51
CA PRO A 182 3.33 6.94 2.93
C PRO A 182 2.14 7.46 3.76
N SER A 183 0.90 7.02 3.49
CA SER A 183 -0.29 7.46 4.21
C SER A 183 -0.18 7.31 5.73
N THR A 184 -0.94 8.08 6.49
CA THR A 184 -0.95 8.08 7.96
C THR A 184 -2.25 7.49 8.51
N LEU A 185 -2.12 6.58 9.48
CA LEU A 185 -3.25 5.94 10.17
C LEU A 185 -3.72 6.76 11.38
N PRO A 186 -4.95 6.53 11.89
CA PRO A 186 -5.44 7.16 13.12
C PRO A 186 -4.54 6.97 14.34
N SER A 187 -3.89 5.81 14.46
CA SER A 187 -2.89 5.52 15.50
C SER A 187 -1.65 6.41 15.40
N GLY A 188 -1.48 7.05 14.25
CA GLY A 188 -0.38 7.89 13.88
C GLY A 188 0.82 7.16 13.27
N GLN A 189 0.71 5.85 13.13
CA GLN A 189 1.67 5.04 12.39
C GLN A 189 1.53 5.29 10.88
N PRO A 190 2.65 5.32 10.13
CA PRO A 190 2.58 5.40 8.68
C PRO A 190 2.29 4.02 8.08
N VAL A 191 1.53 4.01 6.98
CA VAL A 191 1.55 2.91 6.01
C VAL A 191 2.93 2.94 5.35
N SER A 192 3.63 1.80 5.36
CA SER A 192 5.03 1.76 4.89
C SER A 192 5.35 0.50 4.13
N TRP A 193 6.25 0.61 3.14
CA TRP A 193 6.73 -0.55 2.39
C TRP A 193 7.61 -1.43 3.27
N LEU A 194 7.19 -2.68 3.49
CA LEU A 194 8.07 -3.76 3.97
C LEU A 194 8.97 -4.24 2.82
N ARG A 195 8.39 -4.34 1.61
CA ARG A 195 9.07 -4.58 0.35
C ARG A 195 8.50 -3.63 -0.71
N PRO A 196 9.25 -2.61 -1.16
CA PRO A 196 8.74 -1.64 -2.13
C PRO A 196 8.58 -2.27 -3.52
N PRO A 197 7.73 -1.71 -4.39
CA PRO A 197 7.70 -2.10 -5.78
C PRO A 197 9.03 -1.80 -6.47
N ASP A 198 9.48 -2.72 -7.32
CA ASP A 198 10.76 -2.66 -8.00
C ASP A 198 10.64 -2.67 -9.54
N GLY A 199 9.41 -2.54 -10.05
CA GLY A 199 9.10 -2.52 -11.48
C GLY A 199 9.06 -3.88 -12.17
N ARG A 200 9.30 -4.99 -11.44
CA ARG A 200 9.05 -6.34 -11.97
C ARG A 200 7.55 -6.63 -12.06
N PRO A 201 7.13 -7.58 -12.93
CA PRO A 201 5.75 -8.03 -12.95
C PRO A 201 5.27 -8.48 -11.57
N LEU A 202 4.02 -8.20 -11.27
CA LEU A 202 3.40 -8.62 -10.01
C LEU A 202 3.21 -10.13 -9.98
N PRO A 203 3.32 -10.74 -8.78
CA PRO A 203 3.18 -12.19 -8.63
C PRO A 203 1.75 -12.63 -8.94
N ASP A 204 1.61 -13.88 -9.36
CA ASP A 204 0.32 -14.53 -9.53
C ASP A 204 -0.45 -14.57 -8.18
N PRO A 205 -1.72 -14.15 -8.15
CA PRO A 205 -2.48 -14.08 -6.91
C PRO A 205 -2.69 -15.44 -6.25
N VAL A 206 -2.91 -16.51 -7.03
CA VAL A 206 -3.12 -17.87 -6.49
C VAL A 206 -1.85 -18.37 -5.80
N ARG A 207 -0.68 -18.09 -6.38
CA ARG A 207 0.60 -18.44 -5.76
C ARG A 207 0.86 -17.74 -4.44
N VAL A 208 0.43 -16.49 -4.30
CA VAL A 208 0.55 -15.77 -3.03
C VAL A 208 -0.49 -16.27 -2.03
N LEU A 209 -1.71 -16.54 -2.50
CA LEU A 209 -2.80 -17.06 -1.66
C LEU A 209 -2.46 -18.42 -1.03
N ASP A 210 -1.78 -19.31 -1.74
CA ASP A 210 -1.31 -20.61 -1.20
C ASP A 210 -0.52 -20.42 0.10
N TRP A 211 0.35 -19.41 0.16
CA TRP A 211 1.12 -19.12 1.37
C TRP A 211 0.27 -18.51 2.48
N LEU A 212 -0.69 -17.66 2.12
CA LEU A 212 -1.49 -16.92 3.09
C LEU A 212 -2.56 -17.82 3.73
N ALA A 213 -3.10 -18.78 2.99
CA ALA A 213 -4.17 -19.66 3.46
C ALA A 213 -3.73 -20.56 4.63
N ASP A 214 -2.45 -20.97 4.67
CA ASP A 214 -1.89 -21.83 5.72
C ASP A 214 -2.03 -21.25 7.15
N ASP A 215 -2.13 -19.92 7.29
CA ASP A 215 -2.23 -19.26 8.60
C ASP A 215 -3.70 -19.07 9.07
N PHE A 216 -4.69 -19.55 8.30
CA PHE A 216 -6.13 -19.41 8.62
C PHE A 216 -6.91 -20.74 8.69
N GLU A 217 -6.22 -21.88 8.76
CA GLU A 217 -6.80 -23.18 9.15
C GLU A 217 -6.92 -23.31 10.68
#